data_AF-A0A6P0XDZ1-F1
#
_entry.id   AF-A0A6P0XDZ1-F1
#
_cell.length_a   1.000
_cell.length_b   1.000
_cell.length_c   1.000
_cell.angle_alpha   90.00
_cell.angle_beta   90.00
_cell.angle_gamma   90.00
#
_symmetry.space_group_name_H-M   'P 1'
#
loop_
_entity.id
_entity.type
_entity.pdbx_description
1 polymer ?
#
loop_
_entity_poly.entity_id
_entity_poly.type
_entity_poly.pdbx_seq_one_letter_code
_entity_poly.pdbx_strand_id
1 'polypeptide(L)'
;RVGGDRITLRIREFSSTEEAEQAKALLGNLPIVQEVIVNAAQGNSLNLVVTPQSNALIEIQQSLQSAGLPIFGIAQARPSLDDVYLAATGKTLMDAELAAVGSRDLKAEKKQSMR
;
A
#
# COMPACT_ATOMS: atom_id res chain seq x y z
N ARG A 1 -2.35 2.40 -14.88
CA ARG A 1 -3.07 1.11 -14.70
C ARG A 1 -3.55 1.08 -13.25
N VAL A 2 -4.83 0.85 -13.01
CA VAL A 2 -5.42 0.88 -11.66
C VAL A 2 -4.84 -0.29 -10.84
N GLY A 3 -4.44 0.00 -9.60
CA GLY A 3 -3.39 -0.65 -8.80
C GLY A 3 -3.37 -2.18 -8.83
N GLY A 4 -2.17 -2.76 -8.84
CA GLY A 4 -1.98 -4.19 -8.63
C GLY A 4 -2.45 -4.67 -7.24
N ASP A 5 -2.39 -5.98 -6.97
CA ASP A 5 -2.66 -6.47 -5.62
C ASP A 5 -1.63 -5.90 -4.61
N ARG A 6 -2.01 -5.83 -3.34
CA ARG A 6 -1.16 -5.35 -2.24
C ARG A 6 -0.66 -6.53 -1.44
N ILE A 7 0.62 -6.50 -1.08
CA ILE A 7 1.17 -7.43 -0.10
C ILE A 7 1.85 -6.63 1.00
N THR A 8 1.46 -6.87 2.26
CA THR A 8 2.16 -6.35 3.43
C THR A 8 2.99 -7.48 4.00
N LEU A 9 4.28 -7.23 4.16
CA LEU A 9 5.27 -8.18 4.63
C LEU A 9 6.00 -7.64 5.86
N ARG A 10 6.21 -8.50 6.84
CA ARG A 10 7.10 -8.28 7.99
C ARG A 10 8.11 -9.41 8.02
N ILE A 11 9.40 -9.05 7.93
CA ILE A 11 10.51 -10.00 8.04
C ILE A 11 10.61 -10.49 9.49
N ARG A 12 10.59 -9.55 10.44
CA ARG A 12 10.50 -9.77 11.89
C ARG A 12 9.41 -8.88 12.50
N GLU A 13 9.09 -9.10 13.77
CA GLU A 13 8.17 -8.24 14.54
C GLU A 13 8.64 -6.77 14.51
N PHE A 14 9.95 -6.55 14.64
CA PHE A 14 10.65 -5.30 14.39
C PHE A 14 11.88 -5.58 13.54
N SER A 15 11.82 -5.26 12.25
CA SER A 15 12.94 -5.53 11.34
C SER A 15 13.95 -4.39 11.42
N SER A 16 15.25 -4.67 11.31
CA SER A 16 16.24 -3.60 11.17
C SER A 16 16.07 -2.90 9.80
N THR A 17 16.58 -1.67 9.69
CA THR A 17 16.57 -0.96 8.39
C THR A 17 17.37 -1.73 7.34
N GLU A 18 18.45 -2.40 7.74
CA GLU A 18 19.28 -3.23 6.85
C GLU A 18 18.52 -4.45 6.33
N GLU A 19 17.83 -5.20 7.19
CA GLU A 19 17.00 -6.35 6.77
C GLU A 19 15.86 -5.91 5.84
N ALA A 20 15.24 -4.75 6.13
CA ALA A 20 14.17 -4.21 5.31
C ALA A 20 14.65 -3.76 3.92
N GLU A 21 15.79 -3.07 3.83
CA GLU A 21 16.37 -2.67 2.55
C GLU A 21 16.91 -3.88 1.76
N GLN A 22 17.46 -4.90 2.42
CA GLN A 22 17.82 -6.16 1.76
C GLN A 22 16.60 -6.86 1.15
N ALA A 23 15.52 -6.98 1.92
CA ALA A 23 14.28 -7.57 1.43
C ALA A 23 13.68 -6.75 0.27
N LYS A 24 13.71 -5.42 0.36
CA LYS A 24 13.26 -4.52 -0.70
C LYS A 24 14.06 -4.69 -1.99
N ALA A 25 15.39 -4.73 -1.90
CA ALA A 25 16.26 -4.93 -3.06
C ALA A 25 16.04 -6.30 -3.71
N LEU A 26 15.87 -7.35 -2.90
CA LEU A 26 15.56 -8.71 -3.38
C LEU A 26 14.22 -8.75 -4.11
N LEU A 27 13.16 -8.28 -3.45
CA LEU A 27 11.79 -8.39 -3.96
C LEU A 27 11.53 -7.43 -5.12
N GLY A 28 12.21 -6.27 -5.16
CA GLY A 28 12.11 -5.32 -6.27
C GLY A 28 12.64 -5.84 -7.60
N ASN A 29 13.43 -6.93 -7.59
CA ASN A 29 13.91 -7.59 -8.81
C ASN A 29 12.93 -8.65 -9.35
N LEU A 30 11.86 -8.97 -8.61
CA LEU A 30 10.87 -9.95 -9.06
C LEU A 30 9.99 -9.34 -10.16
N PRO A 31 9.78 -10.02 -11.31
CA PRO A 31 8.97 -9.49 -12.41
C PRO A 31 7.52 -9.15 -12.03
N ILE A 32 7.00 -9.84 -11.01
CA ILE A 32 5.64 -9.65 -10.49
C ILE A 32 5.52 -8.43 -9.56
N VAL A 33 6.63 -7.89 -9.09
CA VAL A 33 6.67 -6.74 -8.16
C VAL A 33 6.83 -5.47 -8.98
N GLN A 34 5.87 -4.56 -8.83
CA GLN A 34 5.87 -3.24 -9.48
C GLN A 34 6.57 -2.19 -8.60
N GLU A 35 6.41 -2.30 -7.27
CA GLU A 35 6.98 -1.35 -6.32
C GLU A 35 7.09 -1.99 -4.93
N VAL A 36 8.10 -1.57 -4.17
CA VAL A 36 8.32 -1.97 -2.77
C VAL A 36 8.63 -0.74 -1.93
N ILE A 37 7.81 -0.51 -0.91
CA ILE A 37 7.92 0.65 -0.01
C ILE A 37 8.20 0.15 1.40
N VAL A 38 9.26 0.67 2.04
CA VAL A 38 9.54 0.39 3.46
C VAL A 38 8.78 1.39 4.32
N ASN A 39 7.95 0.89 5.24
CA ASN A 39 7.21 1.69 6.19
C ASN A 39 7.93 1.73 7.55
N ALA A 40 8.77 2.74 7.74
CA ALA A 40 9.52 2.94 8.98
C ALA A 40 8.62 3.14 10.21
N ALA A 41 7.44 3.74 10.03
CA ALA A 41 6.49 3.97 11.13
C ALA A 41 5.81 2.68 11.63
N GLN A 42 5.92 1.58 10.88
CA GLN A 42 5.30 0.28 11.20
C GLN A 42 6.35 -0.83 11.41
N GLY A 43 7.47 -0.49 12.06
CA GLY A 43 8.51 -1.47 12.39
C GLY A 43 9.27 -1.98 11.18
N ASN A 44 9.43 -1.12 10.16
CA ASN A 44 10.06 -1.43 8.88
C ASN A 44 9.34 -2.54 8.09
N SER A 45 8.01 -2.59 8.16
CA SER A 45 7.22 -3.47 7.29
C SER A 45 7.35 -3.06 5.82
N LEU A 46 7.32 -4.03 4.91
CA LEU A 46 7.35 -3.79 3.47
C LEU A 46 5.93 -3.82 2.90
N ASN A 47 5.57 -2.77 2.16
CA ASN A 47 4.34 -2.69 1.40
C ASN A 47 4.69 -2.85 -0.08
N LEU A 48 4.21 -3.94 -0.66
CA LEU A 48 4.46 -4.32 -2.05
C LEU A 48 3.24 -4.08 -2.92
N VAL A 49 3.54 -3.63 -4.13
CA VAL A 49 2.62 -3.45 -5.24
C VAL A 49 2.91 -4.57 -6.23
N VAL A 50 2.03 -5.55 -6.36
CA VAL A 50 2.29 -6.71 -7.24
C VAL A 50 1.30 -6.77 -8.38
N THR A 51 1.71 -7.29 -9.53
CA THR A 51 0.79 -7.56 -10.63
C THR A 51 -0.32 -8.51 -10.15
N PRO A 52 -1.61 -8.28 -10.52
CA PRO A 52 -2.68 -9.19 -10.15
C PRO A 52 -2.44 -10.57 -10.76
N GLN A 53 -1.88 -11.48 -9.97
CA GLN A 53 -1.53 -12.84 -10.37
C GLN A 53 -1.76 -13.78 -9.19
N SER A 54 -2.32 -14.96 -9.47
CA SER A 54 -2.77 -15.91 -8.45
C SER A 54 -1.64 -16.49 -7.58
N ASN A 55 -0.38 -16.32 -7.97
CA ASN A 55 0.79 -16.93 -7.34
C ASN A 55 1.75 -15.91 -6.70
N ALA A 56 1.43 -14.61 -6.70
CA ALA A 56 2.36 -13.57 -6.24
C ALA A 56 2.86 -13.79 -4.79
N LEU A 57 1.97 -14.21 -3.89
CA LEU A 57 2.31 -14.50 -2.50
C LEU A 57 3.29 -15.68 -2.37
N ILE A 58 3.12 -16.72 -3.19
CA ILE A 58 3.98 -17.90 -3.19
C ILE A 58 5.38 -17.54 -3.70
N GLU A 59 5.48 -16.78 -4.80
CA GLU A 59 6.77 -16.35 -5.35
C GLU A 59 7.57 -15.48 -4.37
N ILE A 60 6.90 -14.55 -3.67
CA ILE A 60 7.52 -13.73 -2.63
C ILE A 60 8.03 -14.59 -1.48
N GLN A 61 7.22 -15.54 -0.99
CA GLN A 61 7.63 -16.44 0.08
C GLN A 61 8.85 -17.27 -0.32
N GLN A 62 8.86 -17.83 -1.53
CA GLN A 62 9.98 -18.62 -2.06
C GLN A 62 11.26 -17.79 -2.21
N SER A 63 11.13 -16.55 -2.71
CA SER A 63 12.26 -15.63 -2.85
C SER A 63 12.91 -15.32 -1.49
N LEU A 64 12.09 -14.99 -0.49
CA LEU A 64 12.58 -14.71 0.88
C LEU A 64 13.23 -15.94 1.52
N GLN A 65 12.60 -17.11 1.38
CA GLN A 65 13.14 -18.35 1.90
C GLN A 65 14.48 -18.70 1.27
N SER A 66 14.61 -18.52 -0.06
CA SER A 66 15.86 -18.77 -0.80
C SER A 66 16.99 -17.82 -0.38
N ALA A 67 16.64 -16.60 0.03
CA ALA A 67 17.58 -15.62 0.57
C ALA A 67 17.86 -15.78 2.08
N GLY A 68 17.21 -16.76 2.74
CA GLY A 68 17.35 -16.99 4.19
C GLY A 68 16.68 -15.93 5.06
N LEU A 69 15.77 -15.12 4.50
CA LEU A 69 15.04 -14.10 5.24
C LEU A 69 13.79 -14.70 5.90
N PRO A 70 13.58 -14.51 7.21
CA PRO A 70 12.39 -15.01 7.89
C PRO A 70 11.13 -14.24 7.46
N ILE A 71 9.98 -14.85 7.68
CA ILE A 71 8.68 -14.22 7.47
C ILE A 71 7.93 -14.28 8.80
N PHE A 72 7.83 -13.13 9.46
CA PHE A 72 7.01 -12.98 10.66
C PHE A 72 5.53 -12.87 10.31
N GLY A 73 5.20 -12.11 9.26
CA GLY A 73 3.83 -11.95 8.81
C GLY A 73 3.76 -11.54 7.34
N ILE A 74 2.80 -12.09 6.63
CA ILE A 74 2.52 -11.73 5.24
C ILE A 74 1.01 -11.75 5.01
N ALA A 75 0.49 -10.70 4.37
CA ALA A 75 -0.92 -10.58 4.05
C ALA A 75 -1.08 -10.03 2.63
N GLN A 76 -2.00 -10.60 1.85
CA GLN A 76 -2.38 -10.08 0.54
C GLN A 76 -3.76 -9.43 0.63
N ALA A 77 -3.91 -8.28 -0.02
CA ALA A 77 -5.18 -7.60 -0.19
C ALA A 77 -5.38 -7.22 -1.66
N ARG A 78 -6.65 -7.10 -2.05
CA ARG A 78 -7.01 -6.52 -3.34
C ARG A 78 -6.71 -5.02 -3.32
N PRO A 79 -6.39 -4.40 -4.47
CA PRO A 79 -6.26 -2.95 -4.55
C PRO A 79 -7.54 -2.28 -4.06
N SER A 80 -7.42 -1.27 -3.19
CA SER A 80 -8.55 -0.49 -2.71
C SER A 80 -8.73 0.79 -3.52
N LEU A 81 -9.93 1.39 -3.45
CA LEU A 81 -10.19 2.70 -4.04
C LEU A 81 -9.30 3.80 -3.44
N ASP A 82 -8.96 3.69 -2.15
CA ASP A 82 -8.08 4.65 -1.47
C ASP A 82 -6.66 4.60 -2.06
N ASP A 83 -6.14 3.40 -2.34
CA ASP A 83 -4.84 3.20 -3.00
C ASP A 83 -4.80 3.82 -4.40
N VAL A 84 -5.91 3.67 -5.14
CA VAL A 84 -6.05 4.23 -6.50
C VAL A 84 -6.09 5.75 -6.44
N TYR A 85 -6.82 6.29 -5.48
CA TYR A 85 -6.96 7.72 -5.28
C TYR A 85 -5.64 8.36 -4.84
N LEU A 86 -4.92 7.72 -3.92
CA LEU A 86 -3.59 8.12 -3.48
C LEU A 86 -2.58 8.11 -4.64
N ALA A 87 -2.57 7.04 -5.44
CA ALA A 87 -1.68 6.96 -6.59
C ALA A 87 -1.99 8.00 -7.68
N ALA A 88 -3.26 8.39 -7.86
CA ALA A 88 -3.67 9.34 -8.88
C ALA A 88 -3.53 10.81 -8.43
N THR A 89 -3.73 11.10 -7.15
CA THR A 89 -3.88 12.48 -6.65
C THR A 89 -2.84 12.88 -5.60
N GLY A 90 -2.08 11.91 -5.08
CA GLY A 90 -1.17 12.12 -3.95
C GLY A 90 -1.86 12.38 -2.62
N LYS A 91 -3.18 12.16 -2.52
CA LYS A 91 -3.99 12.37 -1.31
C LYS A 91 -4.84 11.13 -1.03
N THR A 92 -5.15 10.87 0.24
CA THR A 92 -6.09 9.80 0.60
C THR A 92 -7.53 10.24 0.30
N LEU A 93 -8.47 9.30 0.20
CA LEU A 93 -9.89 9.63 0.00
C LEU A 93 -10.41 10.46 1.19
N MET A 94 -9.92 10.16 2.39
CA MET A 94 -10.24 10.88 3.62
C MET A 94 -9.79 12.35 3.56
N ASP A 95 -8.61 12.65 3.01
CA ASP A 95 -8.15 14.02 2.81
C ASP A 95 -9.05 14.81 1.85
N ALA A 96 -9.57 14.14 0.82
CA ALA A 96 -10.50 14.74 -0.13
C ALA A 96 -11.87 15.02 0.50
N GLU A 97 -12.38 14.11 1.32
CA GLU A 97 -13.62 14.31 2.06
C GLU A 97 -13.50 15.47 3.07
N LEU A 98 -12.41 15.55 3.82
CA LEU A 98 -12.14 16.67 4.74
C LEU A 98 -12.10 18.03 4.01
N ALA A 99 -11.47 18.09 2.84
CA ALA A 99 -11.43 19.31 2.02
C ALA A 99 -12.82 19.69 1.46
N ALA A 100 -13.64 18.71 1.10
CA ALA A 100 -15.00 18.92 0.59
C ALA A 100 -15.97 19.40 1.68
N VAL A 101 -15.82 18.93 2.92
CA VAL A 101 -16.63 19.38 4.07
C VAL A 101 -16.40 20.86 4.37
N GLY A 102 -15.17 21.37 4.20
CA GLY A 102 -14.87 22.80 4.33
C GLY A 102 -15.46 23.69 3.24
N SER A 103 -15.95 23.10 2.14
CA SER A 103 -16.44 23.81 0.94
C SER A 103 -17.97 23.87 0.85
N ARG A 104 -18.71 23.25 1.78
CA ARG A 104 -20.17 23.34 1.85
C ARG A 104 -20.57 24.68 2.45
N ASP A 105 -20.78 25.67 1.58
CA ASP A 105 -21.43 26.92 1.97
C ASP A 105 -22.92 26.66 2.26
N LEU A 106 -23.20 26.30 3.52
CA LEU A 106 -24.55 26.04 4.05
C LEU A 106 -25.53 27.22 3.85
N LYS A 107 -25.07 28.41 3.42
CA LYS A 107 -25.94 29.56 3.17
C LYS A 107 -26.59 29.53 1.78
N ALA A 108 -26.00 28.86 0.80
CA ALA A 108 -26.58 28.76 -0.55
C ALA A 108 -27.83 27.86 -0.58
N GLU A 109 -27.82 26.75 0.16
CA GLU A 109 -28.92 25.76 0.18
C GLU A 109 -30.17 26.28 0.91
N LYS A 110 -30.03 27.16 1.91
CA LYS A 110 -31.18 27.79 2.59
C LYS A 110 -31.93 28.81 1.72
N LYS A 111 -31.30 29.35 0.68
CA LYS A 111 -31.92 30.34 -0.22
C LYS A 111 -32.74 29.71 -1.34
N GLN A 112 -32.47 28.44 -1.68
CA GLN A 112 -33.25 27.69 -2.68
C GLN A 112 -34.47 26.96 -2.08
N SER A 113 -34.47 26.67 -0.78
CA SER A 113 -35.60 26.04 -0.08
C SER A 113 -36.67 27.02 0.42
N MET A 114 -36.46 28.33 0.21
CA MET A 114 -37.43 29.40 0.51
C MET A 114 -38.05 30.03 -0.75
N ARG A 115 -37.97 29.34 -1.90
CA ARG A 115 -38.64 29.75 -3.15
C ARG A 115 -39.82 28.85 -3.46
#